data_AF-A0A4P5Y882-F1
#
_entry.id   AF-A0A4P5Y882-F1
#
_cell.length_a   1.000
_cell.length_b   1.000
_cell.length_c   1.000
_cell.angle_alpha   90.00
_cell.angle_beta   90.00
_cell.angle_gamma   90.00
#
_symmetry.space_group_name_H-M   'P 1'
#
loop_
_entity.id
_entity.type
_entity.pdbx_description
1 polymer ?
#
loop_
_entity_poly.entity_id
_entity_poly.type
_entity_poly.pdbx_seq_one_letter_code
_entity_poly.pdbx_strand_id
1 'polypeptide(L)'
;MPTNLVTAAHIDAQPRGCLVVLVTRAGICDVPAIRRRVLADELALTADVFDVEPLPLNDPLLGRHNVVHTPHNAGRTRQANQRWAEMLVEQFLP
;
A
#
# COMPACT_ATOMS: atom_id res chain seq x y z
N MET A 1 0.33 -16.19 -4.51
CA MET A 1 -0.67 -15.10 -4.35
C MET A 1 -0.95 -14.53 -5.73
N PRO A 2 -2.21 -14.26 -6.11
CA PRO A 2 -2.50 -13.63 -7.39
C PRO A 2 -1.88 -12.23 -7.43
N THR A 3 -1.18 -11.93 -8.52
CA THR A 3 -0.60 -10.61 -8.81
C THR A 3 -1.44 -9.91 -9.87
N ASN A 4 -1.46 -8.57 -9.88
CA ASN A 4 -2.13 -7.75 -10.91
C ASN A 4 -3.64 -7.99 -11.05
N LEU A 5 -4.35 -8.21 -9.94
CA LEU A 5 -5.82 -8.17 -9.94
C LEU A 5 -6.33 -6.78 -10.35
N VAL A 6 -5.67 -5.73 -9.84
CA VAL A 6 -5.90 -4.35 -10.28
C VAL A 6 -4.86 -4.02 -11.35
N THR A 7 -5.25 -4.21 -12.62
CA THR A 7 -4.39 -4.01 -13.79
C THR A 7 -4.12 -2.53 -14.10
N ALA A 8 -3.13 -2.26 -14.96
CA ALA A 8 -2.91 -0.92 -15.51
C ALA A 8 -4.16 -0.31 -16.15
N ALA A 9 -4.98 -1.10 -16.84
CA ALA A 9 -6.22 -0.62 -17.45
C ALA A 9 -7.23 -0.09 -16.40
N HIS A 10 -7.34 -0.77 -15.25
CA HIS A 10 -8.17 -0.30 -14.14
C HIS A 10 -7.64 1.03 -13.56
N ILE A 11 -6.31 1.15 -13.43
CA ILE A 11 -5.66 2.36 -12.95
C ILE A 11 -5.83 3.52 -13.94
N ASP A 12 -5.60 3.30 -15.24
CA ASP A 12 -5.68 4.34 -16.28
C ASP A 12 -7.12 4.82 -16.52
N ALA A 13 -8.13 3.99 -16.23
CA ALA A 13 -9.53 4.38 -16.30
C ALA A 13 -9.95 5.36 -15.18
N GLN A 14 -9.15 5.54 -14.13
CA GLN A 14 -9.51 6.42 -13.02
C GLN A 14 -9.42 7.91 -13.41
N PRO A 15 -10.34 8.76 -12.94
CA PRO A 15 -10.31 10.18 -13.22
C PRO A 15 -9.08 10.87 -12.62
N ARG A 16 -8.67 11.99 -13.22
CA ARG A 16 -7.65 12.87 -12.63
C ARG A 16 -8.11 13.38 -11.26
N GLY A 17 -7.19 13.44 -10.30
CA GLY A 17 -7.46 13.82 -8.91
C GLY A 17 -8.01 12.70 -8.03
N CYS A 18 -8.16 11.48 -8.55
CA CYS A 18 -8.56 10.33 -7.74
C CYS A 18 -7.49 9.98 -6.70
N LEU A 19 -7.93 9.55 -5.50
CA LEU A 19 -7.09 9.04 -4.44
C LEU A 19 -7.03 7.50 -4.50
N VAL A 20 -5.83 6.96 -4.64
CA VAL A 20 -5.56 5.52 -4.51
C VAL A 20 -5.15 5.21 -3.07
N VAL A 21 -5.85 4.25 -2.43
CA VAL A 21 -5.57 3.78 -1.06
C VAL A 21 -4.99 2.37 -1.13
N LEU A 22 -3.70 2.22 -0.83
CA LEU A 22 -2.97 0.95 -0.94
C LEU A 22 -2.53 0.45 0.44
N VAL A 23 -3.33 -0.44 1.03
CA VAL A 23 -3.15 -0.96 2.41
C VAL A 23 -3.20 -2.50 2.50
N THR A 24 -3.05 -3.19 1.37
CA THR A 24 -3.10 -4.67 1.29
C THR A 24 -1.71 -5.27 1.01
N ARG A 25 -1.39 -5.54 -0.26
CA ARG A 25 -0.09 -5.93 -0.79
C ARG A 25 0.09 -5.21 -2.12
N ALA A 26 1.23 -4.56 -2.33
CA ALA A 26 1.45 -3.77 -3.53
C ALA A 26 1.31 -4.59 -4.82
N GLY A 27 1.76 -5.85 -4.81
CA GLY A 27 1.69 -6.74 -5.99
C GLY A 27 0.27 -7.13 -6.44
N ILE A 28 -0.78 -6.77 -5.71
CA ILE A 28 -2.18 -6.91 -6.17
C ILE A 28 -2.48 -5.90 -7.29
N CYS A 29 -1.78 -4.76 -7.29
CA CYS A 29 -1.95 -3.70 -8.25
C CYS A 29 -0.78 -3.63 -9.24
N ASP A 30 -1.04 -3.07 -10.41
CA ASP A 30 0.00 -2.60 -11.33
C ASP A 30 0.67 -1.35 -10.73
N VAL A 31 1.69 -1.59 -9.89
CA VAL A 31 2.47 -0.54 -9.22
C VAL A 31 3.12 0.42 -10.21
N PRO A 32 3.72 -0.02 -11.35
CA PRO A 32 4.23 0.90 -12.35
C PRO A 32 3.20 1.91 -12.88
N ALA A 33 1.96 1.46 -13.15
CA ALA A 33 0.89 2.36 -13.59
C ALA A 33 0.50 3.38 -12.51
N ILE A 34 0.38 2.94 -11.24
CA ILE A 34 0.13 3.85 -10.10
C ILE A 34 1.26 4.88 -10.00
N ARG A 35 2.52 4.43 -9.95
CA ARG A 35 3.69 5.31 -9.79
C ARG A 35 3.77 6.32 -10.92
N ARG A 36 3.57 5.89 -12.18
CA ARG A 36 3.54 6.79 -13.35
C ARG A 36 2.54 7.92 -13.17
N ARG A 37 1.30 7.62 -12.80
CA ARG A 37 0.24 8.63 -12.67
C ARG A 37 0.39 9.52 -11.44
N VAL A 38 0.90 8.98 -10.33
CA VAL A 38 1.21 9.75 -9.10
C VAL A 38 2.37 10.72 -9.34
N LEU A 39 3.43 10.28 -10.03
CA LEU A 39 4.58 11.13 -10.36
C LEU A 39 4.25 12.22 -11.39
N ALA A 40 3.18 12.03 -12.16
CA ALA A 40 2.64 13.00 -13.11
C ALA A 40 1.54 13.90 -12.52
N ASP A 41 1.34 13.89 -11.20
CA ASP A 41 0.32 14.68 -10.48
C ASP A 41 -1.12 14.44 -10.96
N GLU A 42 -1.38 13.26 -11.53
CA GLU A 42 -2.73 12.89 -11.99
C GLU A 42 -3.54 12.19 -10.90
N LEU A 43 -2.87 11.53 -9.96
CA LEU A 43 -3.45 10.80 -8.85
C LEU A 43 -2.81 11.24 -7.53
N ALA A 44 -3.58 11.16 -6.45
CA ALA A 44 -3.05 11.15 -5.09
C ALA A 44 -2.87 9.70 -4.62
N LEU A 45 -1.90 9.46 -3.74
CA LEU A 45 -1.63 8.15 -3.18
C LEU A 45 -1.61 8.22 -1.65
N THR A 46 -2.29 7.29 -1.01
CA THR A 46 -1.97 6.91 0.37
C THR A 46 -1.58 5.45 0.38
N ALA A 47 -0.38 5.14 0.85
CA ALA A 47 0.19 3.80 0.77
C ALA A 47 0.87 3.41 2.07
N ASP A 48 0.49 2.23 2.57
CA ASP A 48 1.17 1.54 3.67
C ASP A 48 2.08 0.43 3.16
N VAL A 49 1.92 0.00 1.91
CA VAL A 49 2.65 -1.13 1.32
C VAL A 49 3.22 -0.77 -0.05
N PHE A 50 4.37 -1.36 -0.36
CA PHE A 50 5.16 -1.06 -1.55
C PHE A 50 5.68 -2.34 -2.22
N ASP A 51 6.07 -2.24 -3.48
CA ASP A 51 6.68 -3.34 -4.24
C ASP A 51 8.08 -3.69 -3.72
N VAL A 52 8.80 -2.70 -3.21
CA VAL A 52 10.03 -2.85 -2.45
C VAL A 52 9.82 -2.29 -1.05
N GLU A 53 10.04 -3.12 -0.03
CA GLU A 53 9.91 -2.74 1.36
C GLU A 53 11.19 -3.09 2.15
N PRO A 54 11.79 -2.12 2.87
CA PRO A 54 11.41 -0.71 2.93
C PRO A 54 11.70 0.02 1.61
N LEU A 55 10.99 1.13 1.37
CA LEU A 55 11.33 2.00 0.24
C LEU A 55 12.76 2.56 0.40
N PRO A 56 13.54 2.66 -0.69
CA PRO A 56 14.79 3.41 -0.69
C PRO A 56 14.57 4.86 -0.26
N LEU A 57 15.50 5.42 0.52
CA LEU A 57 15.39 6.80 1.02
C LEU A 57 15.39 7.87 -0.08
N ASN A 58 15.89 7.52 -1.27
CA ASN A 58 15.87 8.37 -2.46
C ASN A 58 14.68 8.08 -3.40
N ASP A 59 13.69 7.30 -2.96
CA ASP A 59 12.49 7.04 -3.75
C ASP A 59 11.67 8.33 -3.92
N PRO A 60 11.26 8.69 -5.16
CA PRO A 60 10.58 9.95 -5.45
C PRO A 60 9.16 10.07 -4.86
N LEU A 61 8.60 8.99 -4.31
CA LEU A 61 7.33 9.04 -3.59
C LEU A 61 7.48 9.57 -2.16
N LEU A 62 8.67 9.43 -1.55
CA LEU A 62 8.91 9.89 -0.18
C LEU A 62 8.92 11.42 -0.13
N GLY A 63 8.14 12.00 0.78
CA GLY A 63 8.03 13.45 0.97
C GLY A 63 7.29 14.20 -0.15
N ARG A 64 6.71 13.47 -1.11
CA ARG A 64 5.98 14.06 -2.22
C ARG A 64 4.63 14.62 -1.75
N HIS A 65 4.23 15.78 -2.26
CA HIS A 65 3.06 16.52 -1.78
C HIS A 65 1.71 15.80 -1.96
N ASN A 66 1.60 14.92 -2.95
CA ASN A 66 0.39 14.14 -3.25
C ASN A 66 0.48 12.69 -2.73
N VAL A 67 1.40 12.42 -1.79
CA VAL A 67 1.63 11.08 -1.23
C VAL A 67 1.60 11.12 0.30
N VAL A 68 0.77 10.26 0.89
CA VAL A 68 0.84 9.90 2.31
C VAL A 68 1.45 8.50 2.40
N HIS A 69 2.56 8.38 3.12
CA HIS A 69 3.32 7.14 3.26
C HIS A 69 3.31 6.68 4.72
N THR A 70 3.01 5.40 4.94
CA THR A 70 3.23 4.72 6.23
C THR A 70 4.05 3.44 6.02
N PRO A 71 4.90 3.06 7.00
CA PRO A 71 5.87 1.96 6.82
C PRO A 71 5.26 0.60 7.19
N HIS A 72 4.30 0.08 6.41
CA HIS A 72 3.66 -1.23 6.60
C HIS A 72 3.18 -1.48 8.03
N ASN A 73 2.50 -0.49 8.58
CA ASN A 73 2.07 -0.48 9.98
C ASN A 73 0.58 -0.16 10.17
N ALA A 74 -0.22 -0.06 9.11
CA ALA A 74 -1.65 0.23 9.21
C ALA A 74 -2.40 -0.79 10.09
N GLY A 75 -1.97 -2.06 10.06
CA GLY A 75 -2.50 -3.13 10.91
C GLY A 75 -1.88 -3.25 12.31
N ARG A 76 -0.90 -2.42 12.67
CA ARG A 76 -0.02 -2.61 13.85
C ARG A 76 -0.41 -1.74 15.05
N THR A 77 -1.71 -1.57 15.31
CA THR A 77 -2.17 -0.90 16.54
C THR A 77 -1.85 -1.74 17.77
N ARG A 78 -1.79 -1.12 18.96
CA ARG A 78 -1.57 -1.85 20.23
C ARG A 78 -2.60 -2.96 20.43
N GLN A 79 -3.87 -2.66 20.18
CA GLN A 79 -4.99 -3.60 20.32
C GLN A 79 -4.92 -4.71 19.26
N ALA A 80 -4.55 -4.41 18.02
CA ALA A 80 -4.38 -5.42 16.98
C ALA A 80 -3.24 -6.40 17.32
N ASN A 81 -2.10 -5.89 17.81
CA ASN A 81 -0.99 -6.73 18.23
C ASN A 81 -1.34 -7.59 19.45
N GLN A 82 -2.10 -7.05 20.42
CA GLN A 82 -2.58 -7.84 21.57
C GLN A 82 -3.50 -8.98 21.12
N ARG A 83 -4.53 -8.68 20.30
CA ARG A 83 -5.44 -9.70 19.77
C ARG A 83 -4.71 -10.76 18.94
N TRP A 84 -3.72 -10.35 18.15
CA TRP A 84 -2.90 -11.27 17.38
C TRP A 84 -2.12 -12.24 18.29
N ALA A 85 -1.56 -11.73 19.39
CA ALA A 85 -0.87 -12.56 20.38
C ALA A 85 -1.83 -13.53 21.09
N GLU A 86 -3.03 -13.07 21.46
CA GLU A 86 -4.09 -13.90 22.05
C GLU A 86 -4.50 -15.05 21.09
N MET A 87 -4.82 -14.71 19.83
CA MET A 87 -5.15 -15.69 18.79
C MET A 87 -4.03 -16.70 18.53
N LEU A 88 -2.76 -16.25 18.60
CA LEU A 88 -1.62 -17.14 18.43
C LEU A 88 -1.54 -18.15 19.57
N VAL A 89 -1.72 -17.71 20.82
CA VAL A 89 -1.71 -18.60 21.99
C VAL A 89 -2.82 -19.64 21.90
N GLU A 90 -4.04 -19.23 21.50
CA GLU A 90 -5.19 -20.14 21.33
C GLU A 90 -4.89 -21.33 20.41
N GLN A 91 -4.06 -21.15 19.37
CA GLN A 91 -3.70 -22.24 18.44
C GLN A 91 -2.83 -23.33 19.07
N PHE A 92 -2.18 -23.05 20.21
CA PHE A 92 -1.30 -24.00 20.91
C PHE A 92 -1.88 -24.51 22.23
N LEU A 93 -3.10 -24.10 22.59
CA LEU A 93 -3.80 -24.69 23.72
C LEU A 93 -4.22 -26.13 23.39
N PRO A 94 -4.05 -27.08 24.33
CA PRO A 94 -4.35 -28.49 24.13
C PRO A 94 -5.84 -28.80 23.98
#